data_AF-A0AA39KB30-F1
#
_entry.id   AF-A0AA39KB30-F1
#
_cell.length_a   1.000
_cell.length_b   1.000
_cell.length_c   1.000
_cell.angle_alpha   90.00
_cell.angle_beta   90.00
_cell.angle_gamma   90.00
#
_symmetry.space_group_name_H-M   'P 1'
#
loop_
_entity.id
_entity.type
_entity.pdbx_description
1 polymer ?
#
loop_
_entity_poly.entity_id
_entity_poly.type
_entity_poly.pdbx_seq_one_letter_code
_entity_poly.pdbx_strand_id
1 'polypeptide(L)'
;LISQQSYASDALNDARFITHSPCSLPKDVLLEIFYHCVNEVVEALHGGQTRCVLHHDVAPLSLSQVCQRWRRVTIQAPLLWRCVSVNL
;
A
#
# COMPACT_ATOMS: atom_id res chain seq x y z
N LEU A 1 -2.15 -10.63 38.19
CA LEU A 1 -3.12 -9.64 37.67
C LEU A 1 -2.43 -8.36 37.19
N ILE A 2 -1.61 -7.70 38.00
CA ILE A 2 -0.89 -6.45 37.60
C ILE A 2 0.10 -6.69 36.43
N SER A 3 0.84 -7.79 36.43
CA SER A 3 1.81 -8.14 35.37
C SER A 3 1.16 -8.47 34.02
N GLN A 4 -0.11 -8.88 34.03
CA GLN A 4 -0.85 -9.21 32.81
C GLN A 4 -1.35 -7.94 32.09
N GLN A 5 -1.61 -6.88 32.86
CA GLN A 5 -2.00 -5.57 32.33
C GLN A 5 -0.82 -4.82 31.71
N SER A 6 0.40 -4.92 32.28
CA SER A 6 1.57 -4.29 31.68
C SER A 6 1.92 -4.94 30.34
N TYR A 7 1.90 -6.27 30.25
CA TYR A 7 2.16 -7.00 29.00
C TYR A 7 1.16 -6.64 27.89
N ALA A 8 -0.13 -6.52 28.22
CA ALA A 8 -1.14 -6.11 27.26
C ALA A 8 -0.95 -4.66 26.80
N SER A 9 -0.54 -3.75 27.69
CA SER A 9 -0.23 -2.36 27.36
C SER A 9 0.98 -2.25 26.42
N ASP A 10 2.03 -3.04 26.67
CA ASP A 10 3.25 -3.04 25.87
C ASP A 10 2.98 -3.58 24.45
N ALA A 11 2.23 -4.69 24.35
CA ALA A 11 1.83 -5.26 23.06
C ALA A 11 0.97 -4.29 22.22
N LEU A 12 0.10 -3.51 22.86
CA LEU A 12 -0.69 -2.47 22.19
C LEU A 12 0.19 -1.30 21.73
N ASN A 13 1.22 -0.94 22.50
CA ASN A 13 2.12 0.15 22.17
C ASN A 13 3.06 -0.23 21.02
N ASP A 14 3.53 -1.48 21.00
CA ASP A 14 4.30 -2.05 19.89
C ASP A 14 3.45 -2.12 18.62
N ALA A 15 2.23 -2.63 18.71
CA ALA A 15 1.29 -2.65 17.57
C ALA A 15 1.02 -1.23 17.05
N ARG A 16 0.90 -0.26 17.96
CA ARG A 16 0.73 1.15 17.63
C ARG A 16 1.97 1.73 16.94
N PHE A 17 3.18 1.42 17.41
CA PHE A 17 4.42 1.84 16.78
C PHE A 17 4.58 1.25 15.37
N ILE A 18 4.29 -0.03 15.21
CA ILE A 18 4.33 -0.74 13.91
C ILE A 18 3.30 -0.13 12.93
N THR A 19 2.12 0.26 13.40
CA THR A 19 1.05 0.83 12.55
C THR A 19 1.19 2.33 12.27
N HIS A 20 1.95 3.08 13.09
CA HIS A 20 2.18 4.52 12.86
C HIS A 20 3.20 4.84 11.75
N SER A 21 4.05 3.89 11.37
CA SER A 21 5.23 4.16 10.54
C SER A 21 4.94 4.47 9.05
N PRO A 22 4.03 3.78 8.33
CA PRO A 22 3.72 4.11 6.92
C PRO A 22 2.53 5.08 6.75
N CYS A 23 1.69 5.23 7.78
CA CYS A 23 0.47 6.06 7.72
C CYS A 23 0.73 7.53 8.05
N SER A 24 1.88 7.86 8.65
CA SER A 24 2.23 9.24 9.04
C SER A 24 3.09 9.98 8.00
N LEU A 25 3.58 9.28 6.97
CA LEU A 25 4.38 9.89 5.92
C LEU A 25 3.62 11.04 5.21
N PRO A 26 4.31 12.13 4.85
CA PRO A 26 3.78 13.15 3.96
C PRO A 26 3.20 12.53 2.67
N LYS A 27 2.17 13.16 2.11
CA LYS A 27 1.42 12.60 0.97
C LYS A 27 2.33 12.39 -0.24
N ASP A 28 3.21 13.34 -0.50
CA ASP A 28 4.23 13.36 -1.55
C ASP A 28 5.23 12.21 -1.41
N VAL A 29 5.79 11.99 -0.21
CA VAL A 29 6.70 10.86 0.05
C VAL A 29 5.98 9.52 -0.16
N LEU A 30 4.74 9.42 0.32
CA LEU A 30 3.93 8.22 0.12
C LEU A 30 3.62 7.97 -1.36
N LEU A 31 3.37 9.04 -2.12
CA LEU A 31 3.12 8.98 -3.56
C LEU A 31 4.35 8.47 -4.33
N GLU A 32 5.54 8.96 -3.96
CA GLU A 32 6.81 8.55 -4.57
C GLU A 32 7.07 7.05 -4.36
N ILE A 33 6.85 6.56 -3.13
CA ILE A 33 6.91 5.13 -2.83
C ILE A 33 5.93 4.35 -3.71
N PHE A 34 4.69 4.84 -3.85
CA PHE A 34 3.69 4.17 -4.68
C PHE A 34 4.08 4.13 -6.16
N TYR A 35 4.70 5.19 -6.68
CA TYR A 35 5.19 5.20 -8.05
C TYR A 35 6.26 4.15 -8.29
N HIS A 36 7.19 3.98 -7.36
CA HIS A 36 8.19 2.91 -7.45
C HIS A 36 7.54 1.52 -7.46
N CYS A 37 6.60 1.25 -6.55
CA CYS A 37 5.89 -0.04 -6.50
C CYS A 37 5.12 -0.34 -7.79
N VAL A 38 4.48 0.66 -8.41
CA VAL A 38 3.76 0.48 -9.68
C VAL A 38 4.73 0.32 -10.84
N ASN A 39 5.82 1.07 -10.89
CA ASN A 39 6.79 1.00 -11.99
C ASN A 39 7.45 -0.37 -12.06
N GLU A 40 7.79 -0.99 -10.91
CA GLU A 40 8.30 -2.37 -10.87
C GLU A 40 7.33 -3.37 -11.51
N VAL A 41 6.03 -3.23 -11.23
CA VAL A 41 4.99 -4.06 -11.86
C VAL A 41 4.96 -3.79 -13.37
N VAL A 42 4.97 -2.52 -13.79
CA VAL A 42 4.93 -2.13 -15.20
C VAL A 42 6.13 -2.67 -15.99
N GLU A 43 7.34 -2.60 -15.44
CA GLU A 43 8.53 -3.20 -16.06
C GLU A 43 8.41 -4.73 -16.19
N ALA A 44 7.88 -5.42 -15.17
CA ALA A 44 7.61 -6.86 -15.24
C ALA A 44 6.55 -7.21 -16.32
N LEU A 45 5.57 -6.33 -16.56
CA LEU A 45 4.59 -6.49 -17.64
C LEU A 45 5.24 -6.36 -19.02
N HIS A 46 6.12 -5.36 -19.22
CA HIS A 46 6.84 -5.17 -20.48
C HIS A 46 7.77 -6.35 -20.80
N GLY A 47 8.28 -7.04 -19.78
CA GLY A 47 9.03 -8.30 -19.93
C GLY A 47 8.19 -9.53 -20.33
N GLY A 48 6.88 -9.38 -20.58
CA GLY A 48 5.98 -10.45 -21.01
C GLY A 48 5.51 -11.39 -19.90
N GLN A 49 5.82 -11.08 -18.63
CA GLN A 49 5.59 -11.99 -17.50
C GLN A 49 4.19 -11.90 -16.90
N THR A 50 3.45 -10.82 -17.13
CA THR A 50 2.10 -10.65 -16.57
C THR A 50 1.26 -9.80 -17.53
N ARG A 51 -0.04 -10.05 -17.63
CA ARG A 51 -0.98 -9.13 -18.29
C ARG A 51 -1.40 -8.10 -17.25
N CYS A 52 -1.64 -6.85 -17.67
CA CYS A 52 -1.94 -5.69 -16.82
C CYS A 52 -3.31 -5.80 -16.12
N VAL A 53 -3.62 -6.92 -15.48
CA VAL A 53 -4.92 -7.23 -14.90
C VAL A 53 -5.04 -6.54 -13.56
N LEU A 54 -6.17 -5.88 -13.34
CA LEU A 54 -6.57 -5.41 -12.02
C LEU A 54 -6.76 -6.60 -11.06
N HIS A 55 -5.67 -7.05 -10.45
CA HIS A 55 -5.67 -8.07 -9.42
C HIS A 55 -5.52 -7.41 -8.05
N HIS A 56 -6.26 -7.89 -7.05
CA HIS A 56 -6.26 -7.32 -5.71
C HIS A 56 -4.88 -7.31 -5.04
N ASP A 57 -4.02 -8.28 -5.38
CA ASP A 57 -2.66 -8.41 -4.85
C ASP A 57 -1.61 -7.61 -5.64
N VAL A 58 -1.99 -6.93 -6.72
CA VAL A 58 -1.07 -6.22 -7.61
C VAL A 58 -1.26 -4.71 -7.47
N ALA A 59 -0.16 -3.96 -7.44
CA ALA A 59 -0.22 -2.50 -7.44
C ALA A 59 -0.82 -1.99 -8.77
N PRO A 60 -1.63 -0.92 -8.75
CA PRO A 60 -1.91 -0.05 -7.61
C PRO A 60 -3.02 -0.53 -6.67
N LEU A 61 -3.77 -1.60 -6.98
CA LEU A 61 -4.93 -2.04 -6.20
C LEU A 61 -4.56 -2.49 -4.78
N SER A 62 -3.50 -3.26 -4.62
CA SER A 62 -3.03 -3.73 -3.32
C SER A 62 -2.70 -2.59 -2.35
N LEU A 63 -2.14 -1.48 -2.85
CA LEU A 63 -1.84 -0.28 -2.07
C LEU A 63 -3.11 0.34 -1.47
N SER A 64 -4.23 0.27 -2.18
CA SER A 64 -5.51 0.83 -1.73
C SER A 64 -6.18 0.03 -0.59
N GLN A 65 -5.67 -1.16 -0.28
CA GLN A 65 -6.23 -2.07 0.73
C GLN A 65 -5.57 -1.95 2.11
N VAL A 66 -4.46 -1.22 2.23
CA VAL A 66 -3.70 -1.13 3.49
C VAL A 66 -4.44 -0.34 4.57
N CYS A 67 -4.86 0.89 4.26
CA CYS A 67 -5.63 1.73 5.19
C CYS A 67 -6.42 2.82 4.43
N GLN A 68 -7.29 3.54 5.14
CA GLN A 68 -8.11 4.61 4.54
C GLN A 68 -7.26 5.74 3.91
N ARG A 69 -6.11 6.08 4.51
CA ARG A 69 -5.21 7.12 3.98
C ARG A 69 -4.58 6.66 2.66
N TRP A 70 -4.04 5.44 2.63
CA TRP A 70 -3.43 4.87 1.44
C TRP A 70 -4.45 4.76 0.31
N ARG A 71 -5.64 4.24 0.60
CA ARG A 71 -6.76 4.23 -0.35
C ARG A 71 -7.04 5.59 -0.97
N ARG A 72 -7.13 6.64 -0.14
CA ARG A 72 -7.38 8.01 -0.62
C ARG A 72 -6.24 8.49 -1.53
N VAL A 73 -4.99 8.26 -1.15
CA VAL A 73 -3.82 8.67 -1.93
C VAL A 73 -3.76 7.91 -3.26
N THR A 74 -3.94 6.59 -3.25
CA THR A 74 -3.93 5.77 -4.47
C THR A 74 -5.03 6.17 -5.45
N ILE A 75 -6.27 6.38 -4.98
CA ILE A 75 -7.39 6.79 -5.84
C ILE A 75 -7.17 8.21 -6.40
N GLN A 76 -6.60 9.12 -5.62
CA GLN A 76 -6.35 10.51 -6.02
C GLN A 76 -5.11 10.70 -6.92
N ALA A 77 -4.43 9.62 -7.30
CA ALA A 77 -3.18 9.68 -8.06
C ALA A 77 -3.35 9.01 -9.43
N PRO A 78 -3.89 9.72 -10.44
CA PRO A 78 -4.20 9.15 -11.77
C PRO A 78 -3.02 8.45 -12.44
N LEU A 79 -1.80 8.95 -12.23
CA LEU A 79 -0.59 8.39 -12.82
C LEU A 79 -0.29 6.95 -12.35
N LEU A 80 -0.78 6.52 -11.17
CA LEU A 80 -0.66 5.13 -10.71
C LEU A 80 -1.51 4.16 -11.54
N TRP A 81 -2.51 4.65 -12.26
CA TRP A 81 -3.49 3.87 -13.02
C TRP A 81 -3.25 3.92 -14.54
N ARG A 82 -2.08 4.39 -14.97
CA ARG A 82 -1.75 4.55 -16.40
C ARG A 82 -1.70 3.21 -17.16
N CYS A 83 -1.43 2.12 -16.44
CA CYS A 83 -1.35 0.77 -16.97
C CYS A 83 -2.41 -0.08 -16.26
N VAL A 84 -3.61 -0.14 -16.84
CA VAL A 84 -4.74 -0.91 -16.31
C VAL A 84 -5.46 -1.60 -17.46
N SER A 85 -5.63 -2.92 -17.37
CA SER A 85 -6.44 -3.73 -18.26
C SER A 85 -7.57 -4.35 -17.45
N VAL A 86 -8.80 -4.07 -17.85
CA VAL A 86 -9.99 -4.74 -17.33
C VAL A 86 -10.26 -5.92 -18.26
N ASN A 87 -10.22 -7.15 -17.74
CA ASN A 87 -10.81 -8.26 -18.46
C ASN A 87 -12.33 -8.11 -18.36
N LEU A 88 -12.95 -7.63 -19.43
CA LEU A 88 -14.41 -7.59 -19.61
C LEU A 88 -14.89 -8.90 -20.23
#